data_AF-A0A3Q0JB09-F1
#
_entry.id   AF-A0A3Q0JB09-F1
#
_cell.length_a   1.000
_cell.length_b   1.000
_cell.length_c   1.000
_cell.angle_alpha   90.00
_cell.angle_beta   90.00
_cell.angle_gamma   90.00
#
_symmetry.space_group_name_H-M   'P 1'
#
loop_
_entity.id
_entity.type
_entity.pdbx_description
1 polymer ?
#
loop_
_entity_poly.entity_id
_entity_poly.type
_entity_poly.pdbx_seq_one_letter_code
_entity_poly.pdbx_strand_id
1 'polypeptide(L)'
;MQNSGLQLDKWATETKHLIKGLLSEVSYKRVLLKSAMKVIDDRQNLISEKKKRLTQEITEMVKLLTNAINLRGKQLAYKLNEICDSKQKTLNEKKVTLEQLSRLTDHCIEFVNNGLNTGSDMALLSSKANVMHHLQRIKSRRADIPNPEIPVRIALNFEKITDLARGSYKRVLLKSAMKVIDDRPTIPEDTSYKITLKSPSSSTSSKSVTPPSSSVNKYQEIGERSDLSLYKIRDIAPEENHLLEARRNLA
;
A
#
# COMPACT_ATOMS: atom_id res chain seq x y z
N MET A 1 58.28 -29.76 68.00
CA MET A 1 57.40 -28.75 67.38
C MET A 1 57.88 -28.24 66.01
N GLN A 2 59.10 -28.57 65.54
CA GLN A 2 59.62 -28.09 64.24
C GLN A 2 59.04 -28.77 62.98
N ASN A 3 58.46 -29.98 63.09
CA ASN A 3 57.96 -30.72 61.92
C ASN A 3 56.61 -30.17 61.38
N SER A 4 55.83 -29.52 62.24
CA SER A 4 54.49 -29.01 61.90
C SER A 4 54.53 -27.73 61.04
N GLY A 5 55.57 -26.90 61.21
CA GLY A 5 55.74 -25.65 60.44
C GLY A 5 56.15 -25.87 58.99
N LEU A 6 57.03 -26.87 58.72
CA LEU A 6 57.44 -27.25 57.38
C LEU A 6 56.29 -27.84 56.55
N GLN A 7 55.38 -28.57 57.20
CA GLN A 7 54.23 -29.17 56.52
C GLN A 7 53.15 -28.13 56.18
N LEU A 8 52.97 -27.13 57.05
CA LEU A 8 52.10 -25.98 56.80
C LEU A 8 52.57 -25.16 55.59
N ASP A 9 53.87 -24.93 55.46
CA ASP A 9 54.43 -24.17 54.33
C ASP A 9 54.28 -24.92 52.99
N LYS A 10 54.43 -26.26 53.01
CA LYS A 10 54.16 -27.11 51.84
C LYS A 10 52.69 -27.06 51.41
N TRP A 11 51.74 -27.23 52.35
CA TRP A 11 50.30 -27.14 52.04
C TRP A 11 49.88 -25.74 51.59
N ALA A 12 50.46 -24.69 52.19
CA ALA A 12 50.22 -23.32 51.76
C ALA A 12 50.72 -23.09 50.34
N THR A 13 51.88 -23.64 49.97
CA THR A 13 52.45 -23.54 48.62
C THR A 13 51.60 -24.28 47.58
N GLU A 14 51.16 -25.50 47.89
CA GLU A 14 50.29 -26.30 47.03
C GLU A 14 48.92 -25.63 46.84
N THR A 15 48.33 -25.12 47.92
CA THR A 15 47.08 -24.35 47.88
C THR A 15 47.23 -23.08 47.04
N LYS A 16 48.33 -22.33 47.21
CA LYS A 16 48.64 -21.15 46.39
C LYS A 16 48.78 -21.52 44.90
N HIS A 17 49.35 -22.67 44.58
CA HIS A 17 49.47 -23.14 43.19
C HIS A 17 48.10 -23.46 42.58
N LEU A 18 47.24 -24.19 43.30
CA LEU A 18 45.86 -24.49 42.88
C LEU A 18 45.04 -23.21 42.66
N ILE A 19 45.12 -22.26 43.60
CA ILE A 19 44.42 -20.97 43.47
C ILE A 19 44.91 -20.19 42.25
N LYS A 20 46.22 -20.17 41.98
CA LYS A 20 46.78 -19.53 40.78
C LYS A 20 46.28 -20.19 39.49
N GLY A 21 46.18 -21.52 39.47
CA GLY A 21 45.60 -22.28 38.36
C GLY A 21 44.15 -21.85 38.07
N LEU A 22 43.28 -21.94 39.08
CA LEU A 22 41.87 -21.54 38.96
C LEU A 22 41.71 -20.07 38.57
N LEU A 23 42.54 -19.17 39.11
CA LEU A 23 42.53 -17.75 38.77
C LEU A 23 42.86 -17.53 37.29
N SER A 24 43.79 -18.31 36.72
CA SER A 24 44.14 -18.22 35.30
C SER A 24 42.98 -18.68 34.39
N GLU A 25 42.30 -19.76 34.74
CA GLU A 25 41.12 -20.26 34.02
C GLU A 25 39.94 -19.27 34.07
N VAL A 26 39.67 -18.73 35.27
CA VAL A 26 38.63 -17.69 35.45
C VAL A 26 38.99 -16.42 34.68
N SER A 27 40.26 -16.03 34.66
CA SER A 27 40.74 -14.88 33.90
C SER A 27 40.56 -15.08 32.39
N TYR A 28 40.81 -16.28 31.87
CA TYR A 28 40.56 -16.62 30.48
C TYR A 28 39.06 -16.61 30.16
N LYS A 29 38.23 -17.21 31.00
CA LYS A 29 36.75 -17.18 30.85
C LYS A 29 36.23 -15.75 30.79
N ARG A 30 36.77 -14.83 31.61
CA ARG A 30 36.43 -13.40 31.57
C ARG A 30 36.70 -12.76 30.20
N VAL A 31 37.81 -13.09 29.55
CA VAL A 31 38.14 -12.58 28.20
C VAL A 31 37.14 -13.09 27.16
N LEU A 32 36.81 -14.38 27.19
CA LEU A 32 35.82 -14.97 26.29
C LEU A 32 34.43 -14.34 26.47
N LEU A 33 33.99 -14.13 27.71
CA LEU A 33 32.72 -13.48 28.00
C LEU A 33 32.67 -12.04 27.49
N LYS A 34 33.76 -11.27 27.65
CA LYS A 34 33.86 -9.91 27.09
C LYS A 34 33.77 -9.91 25.56
N SER A 35 34.41 -10.87 24.90
CA SER A 35 34.31 -11.01 23.44
C SER A 35 32.89 -11.39 23.01
N ALA A 36 32.23 -12.30 23.73
CA ALA A 36 30.87 -12.73 23.43
C ALA A 36 29.86 -11.57 23.61
N MET A 37 30.01 -10.76 24.65
CA MET A 37 29.20 -9.55 24.87
C MET A 37 29.32 -8.59 23.67
N LYS A 38 30.54 -8.33 23.20
CA LYS A 38 30.77 -7.48 22.03
C LYS A 38 30.07 -8.01 20.77
N VAL A 39 30.14 -9.32 20.51
CA VAL A 39 29.46 -9.92 19.35
C VAL A 39 27.93 -9.78 19.45
N ILE A 40 27.38 -9.88 20.66
CA ILE A 40 25.95 -9.67 20.89
C ILE A 40 25.57 -8.21 20.62
N ASP A 41 26.34 -7.25 21.15
CA ASP A 41 26.09 -5.82 20.93
C ASP A 41 26.15 -5.46 19.44
N ASP A 42 27.17 -5.95 18.72
CA ASP A 42 27.33 -5.75 17.28
C ASP A 42 26.13 -6.31 16.50
N ARG A 43 25.60 -7.48 16.89
CA ARG A 43 24.40 -8.08 16.27
C ARG A 43 23.13 -7.29 16.58
N GLN A 44 22.95 -6.80 17.80
CA GLN A 44 21.81 -5.97 18.16
C GLN A 44 21.78 -4.65 17.37
N ASN A 45 22.95 -4.05 17.17
CA ASN A 45 23.11 -2.87 16.33
C ASN A 45 22.75 -3.16 14.88
N LEU A 46 23.24 -4.28 14.32
CA LEU A 46 22.92 -4.68 12.95
C LEU A 46 21.42 -4.91 12.75
N ILE A 47 20.75 -5.58 13.69
CA ILE A 47 19.30 -5.81 13.66
C ILE A 47 18.56 -4.47 13.67
N SER A 48 18.96 -3.55 14.54
CA SER A 48 18.34 -2.23 14.66
C SER A 48 18.47 -1.42 13.37
N GLU A 49 19.65 -1.42 12.77
CA GLU A 49 19.90 -0.72 11.49
C GLU A 49 19.11 -1.36 10.34
N LYS A 50 19.04 -2.70 10.28
CA LYS A 50 18.26 -3.41 9.27
C LYS A 50 16.77 -3.11 9.40
N LYS A 51 16.24 -3.08 10.63
CA LYS A 51 14.85 -2.70 10.90
C LYS A 51 14.56 -1.28 10.42
N LYS A 52 15.44 -0.33 10.72
CA LYS A 52 15.30 1.08 10.29
C LYS A 52 15.26 1.19 8.77
N ARG A 53 16.17 0.52 8.06
CA ARG A 53 16.22 0.49 6.59
C ARG A 53 14.95 -0.11 5.99
N LEU A 54 14.51 -1.28 6.45
CA LEU A 54 13.29 -1.92 5.96
C LEU A 54 12.05 -1.06 6.20
N THR A 55 12.00 -0.34 7.33
CA THR A 55 10.90 0.60 7.60
C THR A 55 10.87 1.74 6.58
N GLN A 56 12.04 2.25 6.18
CA GLN A 56 12.14 3.28 5.14
C GLN A 56 11.71 2.74 3.77
N GLU A 57 12.18 1.56 3.37
CA GLU A 57 11.79 0.90 2.10
C GLU A 57 10.27 0.68 2.02
N ILE A 58 9.64 0.21 3.11
CA ILE A 58 8.18 0.07 3.19
C ILE A 58 7.49 1.43 2.99
N THR A 59 8.00 2.47 3.65
CA THR A 59 7.44 3.82 3.57
C THR A 59 7.51 4.37 2.14
N GLU A 60 8.64 4.18 1.45
CA GLU A 60 8.83 4.58 0.05
C GLU A 60 7.88 3.82 -0.89
N MET A 61 7.73 2.51 -0.69
CA MET A 61 6.80 1.69 -1.47
C MET A 61 5.34 2.18 -1.32
N VAL A 62 4.92 2.51 -0.11
CA VAL A 62 3.58 3.07 0.15
C VAL A 62 3.40 4.41 -0.55
N LYS A 63 4.40 5.29 -0.53
CA LYS A 63 4.37 6.58 -1.26
C LYS A 63 4.21 6.37 -2.76
N LEU A 64 4.97 5.45 -3.35
CA LEU A 64 4.88 5.12 -4.77
C LEU A 64 3.49 4.63 -5.16
N LEU A 65 2.92 3.70 -4.39
CA LEU A 65 1.57 3.18 -4.62
C LEU A 65 0.51 4.28 -4.52
N THR A 66 0.61 5.13 -3.49
CA THR A 66 -0.31 6.25 -3.27
C THR A 66 -0.27 7.22 -4.45
N ASN A 67 0.93 7.59 -4.91
CA ASN A 67 1.10 8.50 -6.05
C ASN A 67 0.56 7.91 -7.35
N ALA A 68 0.79 6.62 -7.60
CA ALA A 68 0.27 5.93 -8.77
C ALA A 68 -1.27 5.91 -8.80
N ILE A 69 -1.91 5.62 -7.66
CA ILE A 69 -3.37 5.62 -7.54
C ILE A 69 -3.91 7.04 -7.75
N ASN A 70 -3.32 8.04 -7.10
CA ASN A 70 -3.74 9.44 -7.25
C ASN A 70 -3.65 9.94 -8.68
N LEU A 71 -2.56 9.59 -9.39
CA LEU A 71 -2.39 9.94 -10.81
C LEU A 71 -3.51 9.33 -11.67
N ARG A 72 -3.82 8.03 -11.47
CA ARG A 72 -4.91 7.37 -12.20
C ARG A 72 -6.28 7.94 -11.85
N GLY A 73 -6.52 8.30 -10.59
CA GLY A 73 -7.74 8.98 -10.15
C GLY A 73 -7.95 10.32 -10.88
N LYS A 74 -6.89 11.14 -10.98
CA LYS A 74 -6.92 12.41 -11.74
C LYS A 74 -7.20 12.19 -13.22
N GLN A 75 -6.57 11.20 -13.84
CA GLN A 75 -6.82 10.85 -15.26
C GLN A 75 -8.28 10.43 -15.50
N LEU A 76 -8.86 9.67 -14.57
CA LEU A 76 -10.25 9.22 -14.68
C LEU A 76 -11.22 10.41 -14.57
N ALA A 77 -11.00 11.32 -13.63
CA ALA A 77 -11.78 12.55 -13.49
C ALA A 77 -11.68 13.43 -14.74
N TYR A 78 -10.48 13.58 -15.32
CA TYR A 78 -10.29 14.31 -16.57
C TYR A 78 -11.11 13.72 -17.72
N LYS A 79 -11.03 12.40 -17.92
CA LYS A 79 -11.82 11.70 -18.95
C LYS A 79 -13.33 11.83 -18.74
N LEU A 80 -13.78 11.81 -17.49
CA LEU A 80 -15.19 12.02 -17.17
C LEU A 80 -15.64 13.40 -17.64
N ASN A 81 -14.88 14.45 -17.31
CA ASN A 81 -15.19 15.81 -17.74
C ASN A 81 -15.20 15.93 -19.27
N GLU A 82 -14.20 15.36 -19.96
CA GLU A 82 -14.15 15.37 -21.42
C GLU A 82 -15.41 14.76 -22.06
N ILE A 83 -15.87 13.62 -21.56
CA ILE A 83 -17.10 12.97 -22.04
C ILE A 83 -18.33 13.83 -21.75
N CYS A 84 -18.43 14.38 -20.54
CA CYS A 84 -19.55 15.25 -20.13
C CYS A 84 -19.61 16.52 -20.99
N ASP A 85 -18.49 17.21 -21.17
CA ASP A 85 -18.39 18.45 -21.93
C ASP A 85 -18.72 18.21 -23.40
N SER A 86 -18.24 17.10 -23.98
CA SER A 86 -18.57 16.70 -25.34
C SER A 86 -20.09 16.50 -25.51
N LYS A 87 -20.73 15.75 -24.60
CA LYS A 87 -22.18 15.53 -24.63
C LYS A 87 -22.96 16.84 -24.43
N GLN A 88 -22.51 17.69 -23.52
CA GLN A 88 -23.14 18.98 -23.25
C GLN A 88 -23.06 19.90 -24.46
N LYS A 89 -21.92 19.92 -25.16
CA LYS A 89 -21.72 20.67 -26.40
C LYS A 89 -22.69 20.21 -27.48
N THR A 90 -22.81 18.91 -27.73
CA THR A 90 -23.76 18.38 -28.73
C THR A 90 -25.21 18.75 -28.38
N LEU A 91 -25.60 18.65 -27.10
CA LEU A 91 -26.94 19.06 -26.68
C LEU A 91 -27.17 20.57 -26.88
N ASN A 92 -26.15 21.39 -26.63
CA ASN A 92 -26.23 22.83 -26.85
C ASN A 92 -26.37 23.20 -28.34
N GLU A 93 -25.63 22.52 -29.21
CA GLU A 93 -25.75 22.70 -30.68
C GLU A 93 -27.15 22.32 -31.18
N LYS A 94 -27.71 21.21 -30.68
CA LYS A 94 -29.10 20.83 -30.99
C LYS A 94 -30.09 21.87 -30.48
N LYS A 95 -29.92 22.37 -29.26
CA LYS A 95 -30.76 23.43 -28.69
C LYS A 95 -30.76 24.69 -29.56
N VAL A 96 -29.59 25.19 -29.96
CA VAL A 96 -29.47 26.37 -30.83
C VAL A 96 -30.20 26.16 -32.15
N THR A 97 -30.07 24.97 -32.76
CA THR A 97 -30.74 24.64 -34.02
C THR A 97 -32.27 24.62 -33.86
N LEU A 98 -32.78 24.08 -32.75
CA LEU A 98 -34.21 24.06 -32.42
C LEU A 98 -34.75 25.47 -32.16
N GLU A 99 -34.02 26.31 -31.44
CA GLU A 99 -34.39 27.71 -31.19
C GLU A 99 -34.49 28.51 -32.49
N GLN A 100 -33.56 28.30 -33.44
CA GLN A 100 -33.63 28.94 -34.76
C GLN A 100 -34.85 28.48 -35.55
N LEU A 101 -35.16 27.18 -35.52
CA LEU A 101 -36.34 26.64 -36.20
C LEU A 101 -37.63 27.20 -35.57
N SER A 102 -37.69 27.33 -34.24
CA SER A 102 -38.81 27.95 -33.53
C SER A 102 -39.03 29.39 -34.02
N ARG A 103 -38.00 30.23 -33.95
CA ARG A 103 -38.10 31.65 -34.37
C ARG A 103 -38.58 31.81 -35.81
N LEU A 104 -38.06 30.99 -36.73
CA LEU A 104 -38.47 31.02 -38.13
C LEU A 104 -39.92 30.58 -38.30
N THR A 105 -40.37 29.60 -37.51
CA THR A 105 -41.76 29.14 -37.48
C THR A 105 -42.68 30.25 -36.95
N ASP A 106 -42.31 30.89 -35.84
CA ASP A 106 -43.08 31.97 -35.20
C ASP A 106 -43.26 33.15 -36.16
N HIS A 107 -42.17 33.62 -36.77
CA HIS A 107 -42.22 34.70 -37.77
C HIS A 107 -43.12 34.34 -38.97
N CYS A 108 -43.04 33.09 -39.45
CA CYS A 108 -43.88 32.66 -40.57
C CYS A 108 -45.37 32.64 -40.17
N ILE A 109 -45.69 32.20 -38.95
CA ILE A 109 -47.06 32.20 -38.44
C ILE A 109 -47.58 33.64 -38.35
N GLU A 110 -46.81 34.55 -37.75
CA GLU A 110 -47.18 35.95 -37.61
C GLU A 110 -47.39 36.63 -38.97
N PHE A 111 -46.44 36.46 -39.89
CA PHE A 111 -46.51 37.03 -41.24
C PHE A 111 -47.74 36.55 -42.00
N VAL A 112 -48.01 35.24 -41.99
CA VAL A 112 -49.15 34.66 -42.72
C VAL A 112 -50.47 35.07 -42.07
N ASN A 113 -50.57 35.07 -40.74
CA ASN A 113 -51.77 35.53 -40.05
C ASN A 113 -52.06 37.01 -40.33
N ASN A 114 -51.04 37.87 -40.34
CA ASN A 114 -51.24 39.27 -40.71
C ASN A 114 -51.73 39.41 -42.15
N GLY A 115 -51.09 38.72 -43.10
CA GLY A 115 -51.52 38.73 -44.50
C GLY A 115 -52.95 38.22 -44.71
N LEU A 116 -53.40 37.23 -43.93
CA LEU A 116 -54.77 36.71 -43.99
C LEU A 116 -55.79 37.65 -43.35
N ASN A 117 -55.44 38.35 -42.27
CA ASN A 117 -56.37 39.17 -41.51
C ASN A 117 -56.47 40.62 -42.00
N THR A 118 -55.38 41.18 -42.56
CA THR A 118 -55.30 42.61 -42.90
C THR A 118 -54.96 42.87 -44.38
N GLY A 119 -54.50 41.85 -45.12
CA GLY A 119 -54.13 41.97 -46.53
C GLY A 119 -55.34 42.03 -47.47
N SER A 120 -55.17 42.65 -48.65
CA SER A 120 -56.19 42.60 -49.70
C SER A 120 -56.15 41.27 -50.46
N ASP A 121 -57.29 40.81 -50.95
CA ASP A 121 -57.41 39.55 -51.69
C ASP A 121 -56.46 39.47 -52.89
N MET A 122 -56.24 40.60 -53.58
CA MET A 122 -55.33 40.68 -54.73
C MET A 122 -53.86 40.52 -54.31
N ALA A 123 -53.45 41.08 -53.17
CA ALA A 123 -52.10 40.90 -52.63
C ALA A 123 -51.87 39.46 -52.15
N LEU A 124 -52.90 38.83 -51.55
CA LEU A 124 -52.85 37.44 -51.12
C LEU A 124 -52.75 36.48 -52.32
N LEU A 125 -53.56 36.71 -53.38
CA LEU A 125 -53.51 35.91 -54.61
C LEU A 125 -52.17 36.03 -55.33
N SER A 126 -51.61 37.25 -55.41
CA SER A 126 -50.31 37.47 -56.07
C SER A 126 -49.14 36.83 -55.31
N SER A 127 -49.21 36.72 -53.98
CA SER A 127 -48.15 36.11 -53.14
C SER A 127 -48.38 34.64 -52.79
N LYS A 128 -49.55 34.06 -53.13
CA LYS A 128 -49.99 32.69 -52.77
C LYS A 128 -48.92 31.63 -52.95
N ALA A 129 -48.31 31.54 -54.13
CA ALA A 129 -47.34 30.49 -54.44
C ALA A 129 -46.12 30.54 -53.51
N ASN A 130 -45.63 31.75 -53.22
CA ASN A 130 -44.48 31.97 -52.34
C ASN A 130 -44.81 31.62 -50.88
N VAL A 131 -45.95 32.07 -50.38
CA VAL A 131 -46.43 31.78 -49.02
C VAL A 131 -46.63 30.29 -48.82
N MET A 132 -47.34 29.62 -49.75
CA MET A 132 -47.56 28.18 -49.69
C MET A 132 -46.25 27.40 -49.72
N HIS A 133 -45.32 27.77 -50.61
CA HIS A 133 -44.02 27.12 -50.68
C HIS A 133 -43.21 27.31 -49.38
N HIS A 134 -43.23 28.50 -48.79
CA HIS A 134 -42.53 28.77 -47.53
C HIS A 134 -43.10 27.93 -46.38
N LEU A 135 -44.43 27.88 -46.23
CA LEU A 135 -45.12 27.05 -45.24
C LEU A 135 -44.83 25.56 -45.43
N GLN A 136 -44.83 25.05 -46.67
CA GLN A 136 -44.50 23.65 -46.95
C GLN A 136 -43.05 23.33 -46.58
N ARG A 137 -42.10 24.24 -46.83
CA ARG A 137 -40.70 24.08 -46.43
C ARG A 137 -40.53 24.02 -44.91
N ILE A 138 -41.23 24.87 -44.15
CA ILE A 138 -41.17 24.85 -42.69
C ILE A 138 -41.82 23.56 -42.16
N LYS A 139 -43.01 23.23 -42.65
CA LYS A 139 -43.75 22.02 -42.26
C LYS A 139 -42.96 20.72 -42.47
N SER A 140 -42.25 20.63 -43.60
CA SER A 140 -41.47 19.42 -43.95
C SER A 140 -40.11 19.35 -43.25
N ARG A 141 -39.65 20.44 -42.62
CA ARG A 141 -38.38 20.46 -41.91
C ARG A 141 -38.52 19.73 -40.57
N ARG A 142 -37.80 18.61 -40.43
CA ARG A 142 -37.79 17.83 -39.19
C ARG A 142 -36.97 18.53 -38.10
N ALA A 143 -37.47 18.49 -36.87
CA ALA A 143 -36.74 18.87 -35.68
C ALA A 143 -35.99 17.64 -35.12
N ASP A 144 -34.68 17.74 -34.95
CA ASP A 144 -33.88 16.70 -34.29
C ASP A 144 -33.92 16.91 -32.76
N ILE A 145 -34.93 16.33 -32.13
CA ILE A 145 -35.19 16.45 -30.69
C ILE A 145 -34.49 15.30 -29.96
N PRO A 146 -33.63 15.57 -28.96
CA PRO A 146 -33.05 14.52 -28.12
C PRO A 146 -34.16 13.67 -27.47
N ASN A 147 -34.02 12.34 -27.50
CA ASN A 147 -35.00 11.45 -26.86
C ASN A 147 -34.96 11.61 -25.33
N PRO A 148 -36.07 12.03 -24.68
CA PRO A 148 -36.11 12.26 -23.23
C PRO A 148 -35.90 10.99 -22.40
N GLU A 149 -36.18 9.82 -22.95
CA GLU A 149 -36.09 8.52 -22.26
C GLU A 149 -34.67 7.91 -22.28
N ILE A 150 -33.71 8.52 -22.98
CA ILE A 150 -32.34 8.00 -23.07
C ILE A 150 -31.44 8.75 -22.06
N PRO A 151 -31.18 8.17 -20.87
CA PRO A 151 -30.33 8.83 -19.88
C PRO A 151 -28.85 8.84 -20.33
N VAL A 152 -28.11 9.84 -19.85
CA VAL A 152 -26.65 9.88 -19.96
C VAL A 152 -26.04 8.80 -19.07
N ARG A 153 -25.76 7.63 -19.65
CA ARG A 153 -25.15 6.51 -18.93
C ARG A 153 -23.63 6.70 -18.85
N ILE A 154 -23.14 7.06 -17.67
CA ILE A 154 -21.71 7.05 -17.33
C ILE A 154 -21.57 6.26 -16.03
N ALA A 155 -20.78 5.19 -16.04
CA ALA A 155 -20.60 4.32 -14.90
C ALA A 155 -19.11 4.03 -14.68
N LEU A 156 -18.69 4.08 -13.42
CA LEU A 156 -17.36 3.65 -12.99
C LEU A 156 -17.46 2.23 -12.45
N ASN A 157 -16.59 1.33 -12.91
CA ASN A 157 -16.57 -0.04 -12.43
C ASN A 157 -15.65 -0.14 -11.19
N PHE A 158 -16.26 -0.03 -10.01
CA PHE A 158 -15.56 -0.10 -8.72
C PHE A 158 -15.22 -1.53 -8.29
N GLU A 159 -15.98 -2.54 -8.74
CA GLU A 159 -15.77 -3.95 -8.36
C GLU A 159 -14.37 -4.44 -8.70
N LYS A 160 -13.89 -4.09 -9.90
CA LYS A 160 -12.53 -4.44 -10.34
C LYS A 160 -11.44 -3.83 -9.46
N ILE A 161 -11.68 -2.67 -8.86
CA ILE A 161 -10.73 -2.01 -7.95
C ILE A 161 -10.73 -2.70 -6.58
N THR A 162 -11.91 -3.06 -6.08
CA THR A 162 -12.07 -3.79 -4.81
C THR A 162 -11.42 -5.18 -4.86
N ASP A 163 -11.50 -5.88 -5.99
CA ASP A 163 -10.86 -7.18 -6.17
C ASP A 163 -9.33 -7.07 -6.22
N LEU A 164 -8.81 -6.02 -6.89
CA LEU A 164 -7.37 -5.73 -6.90
C LEU A 164 -6.87 -5.38 -5.49
N ALA A 165 -7.64 -4.58 -4.75
CA ALA A 165 -7.38 -4.21 -3.36
C ALA A 165 -7.28 -5.44 -2.44
N ARG A 166 -8.23 -6.38 -2.58
CA ARG A 166 -8.38 -7.54 -1.71
C ARG A 166 -7.41 -8.68 -2.04
N GLY A 167 -7.21 -8.97 -3.32
CA GLY A 167 -6.45 -10.14 -3.79
C GLY A 167 -4.95 -9.92 -3.99
N SER A 168 -4.57 -8.75 -4.50
CA SER A 168 -3.21 -8.48 -4.97
C SER A 168 -2.33 -7.88 -3.87
N TYR A 169 -2.78 -6.82 -3.19
CA TYR A 169 -1.95 -6.16 -2.18
C TYR A 169 -1.68 -7.05 -0.97
N LYS A 170 -2.66 -7.83 -0.50
CA LYS A 170 -2.45 -8.77 0.60
C LYS A 170 -1.41 -9.84 0.25
N ARG A 171 -1.44 -10.36 -0.98
CA ARG A 171 -0.53 -11.43 -1.42
C ARG A 171 0.88 -10.92 -1.74
N VAL A 172 0.98 -9.74 -2.36
CA VAL A 172 2.25 -9.08 -2.69
C VAL A 172 2.94 -8.56 -1.43
N LEU A 173 2.22 -7.90 -0.52
CA LEU A 173 2.82 -7.39 0.73
C LEU A 173 3.26 -8.54 1.66
N LEU A 174 2.45 -9.58 1.86
CA LEU A 174 2.85 -10.69 2.76
C LEU A 174 3.94 -11.62 2.18
N LYS A 175 3.96 -11.89 0.86
CA LYS A 175 5.00 -12.76 0.28
C LYS A 175 6.34 -12.06 0.05
N SER A 176 6.36 -10.74 -0.10
CA SER A 176 7.59 -9.96 -0.30
C SER A 176 8.23 -9.48 1.00
N ALA A 177 7.44 -9.26 2.07
CA ALA A 177 7.90 -8.54 3.25
C ALA A 177 8.67 -9.37 4.28
N MET A 178 8.57 -10.70 4.28
CA MET A 178 9.19 -11.47 5.36
C MET A 178 9.49 -12.92 4.94
N LYS A 179 10.58 -13.10 4.20
CA LYS A 179 11.33 -14.35 4.30
C LYS A 179 12.16 -14.20 5.57
N VAL A 180 11.71 -14.78 6.69
CA VAL A 180 12.58 -15.02 7.83
C VAL A 180 13.62 -16.02 7.32
N ILE A 181 14.70 -15.49 6.74
CA ILE A 181 15.93 -16.25 6.59
C ILE A 181 16.47 -16.27 7.99
N ASP A 182 15.98 -17.21 8.78
CA ASP A 182 16.63 -17.59 10.01
C ASP A 182 17.97 -18.16 9.53
N ASP A 183 18.97 -17.29 9.39
CA ASP A 183 20.37 -17.70 9.34
C ASP A 183 20.64 -18.28 10.72
N ARG A 184 20.13 -19.49 10.96
CA ARG A 184 20.70 -20.38 11.94
C ARG A 184 22.17 -20.38 11.56
N PRO A 185 23.08 -19.83 12.40
CA PRO A 185 24.47 -19.94 12.08
C PRO A 185 24.71 -21.45 11.95
N THR A 186 25.08 -21.90 10.76
CA THR A 186 25.84 -23.13 10.63
C THR A 186 27.10 -22.84 11.41
N ILE A 187 27.04 -23.12 12.71
CA ILE A 187 28.21 -23.33 13.54
C ILE A 187 28.95 -24.40 12.74
N PRO A 188 30.13 -24.10 12.17
CA PRO A 188 30.98 -25.15 11.63
C PRO A 188 31.08 -26.18 12.76
N GLU A 189 30.84 -27.46 12.51
CA GLU A 189 30.71 -28.49 13.56
C GLU A 189 31.92 -28.58 14.51
N ASP A 190 32.98 -27.80 14.29
CA ASP A 190 34.17 -27.68 15.14
C ASP A 190 34.29 -26.41 16.01
N THR A 191 33.31 -25.51 16.09
CA THR A 191 33.36 -24.37 17.04
C THR A 191 32.16 -24.30 17.97
N SER A 192 31.80 -25.47 18.53
CA SER A 192 31.17 -25.46 19.84
C SER A 192 32.22 -24.99 20.86
N TYR A 193 32.20 -23.71 21.24
CA TYR A 193 32.79 -23.32 22.52
C TYR A 193 31.92 -23.92 23.64
N LYS A 194 31.85 -25.25 23.72
CA LYS A 194 31.54 -25.91 24.97
C LYS A 194 32.58 -25.39 25.94
N ILE A 195 32.13 -24.63 26.93
CA ILE A 195 32.93 -24.30 28.10
C ILE A 195 33.12 -25.61 28.86
N THR A 196 34.04 -26.45 28.38
CA THR A 196 34.47 -27.67 29.07
C THR A 196 35.75 -27.30 29.79
N LEU A 197 35.62 -27.08 31.10
CA LEU A 197 36.76 -27.06 32.01
C LEU A 197 37.42 -28.44 31.92
N LYS A 198 38.63 -28.50 31.37
CA LYS A 198 39.38 -29.74 31.21
C LYS A 198 40.10 -30.03 32.53
N SER A 199 39.60 -30.97 33.32
CA SER A 199 40.32 -31.49 34.49
C SER A 199 41.64 -32.15 34.07
N PRO A 200 42.73 -32.09 34.86
CA PRO A 200 43.98 -32.76 34.53
C PRO A 200 43.80 -34.28 34.58
N SER A 201 44.20 -34.96 33.51
CA SER A 201 44.10 -36.40 33.31
C SER A 201 45.07 -37.20 34.18
N SER A 202 44.59 -38.33 34.73
CA SER A 202 45.39 -39.54 34.91
C SER A 202 44.82 -40.67 34.03
N SER A 203 45.74 -41.45 33.47
CA SER A 203 45.59 -42.45 32.43
C SER A 203 44.86 -43.73 32.84
N THR A 204 44.16 -44.39 31.90
CA THR A 204 44.36 -45.81 31.53
C THR A 204 43.52 -46.19 30.30
N SER A 205 44.07 -47.08 29.49
CA SER A 205 43.59 -47.53 28.17
C SER A 205 42.40 -48.49 28.22
N SER A 206 41.58 -48.52 27.16
CA SER A 206 41.23 -49.75 26.40
C SER A 206 40.46 -49.45 25.11
N LYS A 207 40.74 -50.24 24.07
CA LYS A 207 40.21 -50.18 22.69
C LYS A 207 38.84 -50.86 22.57
N SER A 208 37.95 -50.38 21.68
CA SER A 208 37.23 -51.20 20.66
C SER A 208 36.20 -50.42 19.82
N VAL A 209 36.40 -50.45 18.48
CA VAL A 209 35.48 -50.74 17.34
C VAL A 209 34.05 -50.12 17.25
N THR A 210 33.74 -49.58 16.06
CA THR A 210 32.51 -48.96 15.50
C THR A 210 31.46 -49.97 14.94
N PRO A 211 30.35 -49.60 14.24
CA PRO A 211 29.22 -48.65 14.44
C PRO A 211 27.83 -49.37 14.19
N PRO A 212 26.76 -48.76 13.61
CA PRO A 212 25.81 -47.72 14.05
C PRO A 212 24.32 -48.20 14.11
N SER A 213 23.39 -47.34 14.56
CA SER A 213 22.08 -47.02 13.90
C SER A 213 20.90 -46.78 14.85
N SER A 214 20.01 -45.89 14.36
CA SER A 214 18.56 -45.78 14.57
C SER A 214 18.00 -44.69 15.50
N SER A 215 17.53 -43.64 14.82
CA SER A 215 16.12 -43.23 14.72
C SER A 215 15.34 -42.67 15.92
N VAL A 216 14.59 -41.62 15.57
CA VAL A 216 13.32 -41.12 16.15
C VAL A 216 13.44 -40.28 17.42
N ASN A 217 13.12 -38.97 17.30
CA ASN A 217 11.95 -38.47 18.02
C ASN A 217 11.32 -37.23 17.40
N LYS A 218 10.01 -37.39 17.23
CA LYS A 218 8.98 -36.49 16.76
C LYS A 218 8.41 -35.82 18.03
N TYR A 219 8.46 -34.51 18.12
CA TYR A 219 7.59 -33.77 19.04
C TYR A 219 6.95 -32.59 18.33
N GLN A 220 5.64 -32.55 18.49
CA GLN A 220 4.66 -31.65 17.94
C GLN A 220 4.11 -30.80 19.08
N GLU A 221 3.66 -29.59 18.72
CA GLU A 221 2.98 -28.56 19.51
C GLU A 221 3.88 -27.84 20.53
N ILE A 222 3.85 -26.50 20.62
CA ILE A 222 2.76 -25.63 21.13
C ILE A 222 2.93 -24.28 20.40
N GLY A 223 1.96 -23.69 19.68
CA GLY A 223 0.76 -23.08 20.23
C GLY A 223 1.08 -21.70 20.84
N GLU A 224 1.14 -20.63 20.04
CA GLU A 224 0.95 -19.28 20.57
C GLU A 224 0.31 -18.34 19.55
N ARG A 225 -0.86 -17.88 19.97
CA ARG A 225 -1.79 -16.95 19.35
C ARG A 225 -1.43 -15.59 19.93
N SER A 226 -1.11 -14.60 19.10
CA SER A 226 -1.15 -13.21 19.55
C SER A 226 -1.65 -12.30 18.42
N ASP A 227 -2.65 -11.52 18.82
CA ASP A 227 -3.59 -10.76 18.02
C ASP A 227 -2.94 -9.71 17.12
N LEU A 228 -3.41 -9.67 15.87
CA LEU A 228 -3.37 -8.46 15.06
C LEU A 228 -4.34 -7.44 15.68
N SER A 229 -3.83 -6.57 16.55
CA SER A 229 -4.54 -5.35 16.91
C SER A 229 -4.47 -4.39 15.73
N LEU A 230 -5.66 -4.10 15.21
CA LEU A 230 -5.96 -3.08 14.21
C LEU A 230 -5.28 -1.75 14.58
N TYR A 231 -4.25 -1.34 13.83
CA TYR A 231 -3.90 0.06 13.73
C TYR A 231 -5.03 0.78 12.99
N LYS A 232 -5.94 1.35 13.79
CA LYS A 232 -6.82 2.45 13.39
C LYS A 232 -5.94 3.56 12.80
N ILE A 233 -6.00 3.72 11.47
CA ILE A 233 -5.55 4.94 10.81
C ILE A 233 -6.56 6.01 11.23
N ARG A 234 -6.24 6.72 12.31
CA ARG A 234 -6.86 7.99 12.66
C ARG A 234 -6.19 9.08 11.83
N ASP A 235 -7.00 9.70 10.99
CA ASP A 235 -6.98 11.13 10.66
C ASP A 235 -5.61 11.76 10.38
N ILE A 236 -5.26 11.85 9.10
CA ILE A 236 -4.39 12.90 8.57
C ILE A 236 -5.20 13.67 7.52
N ALA A 237 -5.99 14.62 8.00
CA ALA A 237 -6.29 15.86 7.32
C ALA A 237 -6.48 16.93 8.40
N PRO A 238 -5.73 18.03 8.34
CA PRO A 238 -6.45 19.29 8.13
C PRO A 238 -5.64 20.27 7.26
N GLU A 239 -6.09 20.50 6.03
CA GLU A 239 -5.74 21.74 5.32
C GLU A 239 -6.86 22.21 4.37
N GLU A 240 -8.12 22.14 4.81
CA GLU A 240 -9.26 22.71 4.06
C GLU A 240 -10.21 23.56 4.93
N ASN A 241 -9.73 24.12 6.05
CA ASN A 241 -10.58 24.96 6.91
C ASN A 241 -10.60 26.46 6.54
N HIS A 242 -9.76 26.93 5.61
CA HIS A 242 -9.76 28.35 5.23
C HIS A 242 -10.74 28.73 4.11
N LEU A 243 -11.32 27.77 3.38
CA LEU A 243 -12.29 28.04 2.31
C LEU A 243 -13.76 27.93 2.75
N LEU A 244 -14.03 27.22 3.86
CA LEU A 244 -15.38 27.10 4.41
C LEU A 244 -15.78 28.29 5.30
N GLU A 245 -14.81 28.98 5.90
CA GLU A 245 -15.07 30.17 6.73
C GLU A 245 -15.34 31.43 5.88
N ALA A 246 -14.82 31.49 4.66
CA ALA A 246 -15.11 32.56 3.70
C ALA A 246 -16.54 32.52 3.12
N ARG A 247 -17.24 31.38 3.23
CA ARG A 247 -18.63 31.23 2.76
C ARG A 247 -19.70 31.52 3.83
N ARG A 248 -19.31 31.66 5.09
CA ARG A 248 -20.24 31.95 6.20
C ARG A 248 -20.43 33.45 6.45
N ASN A 249 -19.50 34.29 5.98
CA ASN A 249 -19.53 35.75 6.19
C ASN A 249 -20.16 36.53 5.03
N LEU A 250 -20.89 35.86 4.13
CA LEU A 250 -21.60 36.47 3.00
C LEU A 250 -23.07 36.00 2.90
N ALA A 251 -23.66 35.52 4.00
CA ALA A 251 -25.08 35.23 4.13
C ALA A 251 -25.69 36.05 5.27
#